data_AF-A0A3P5DLH2-F1
#
_entry.id   AF-A0A3P5DLH2-F1
#
_cell.length_a   1.000
_cell.length_b   1.000
_cell.length_c   1.000
_cell.angle_alpha   90.00
_cell.angle_beta   90.00
_cell.angle_gamma   90.00
#
_symmetry.space_group_name_H-M   'P 1'
#
loop_
_entity.id
_entity.type
_entity.pdbx_description
1 polymer ?
#
loop_
_entity_poly.entity_id
_entity_poly.type
_entity_poly.pdbx_seq_one_letter_code
_entity_poly.pdbx_strand_id
1 'polypeptide(L)'
;MLLSKSAYARHMGVSRQTVYGWIARGEIVISGDKVDVDASQAKQNSAGAGEHQTEMTWAQAAAWVWKHDGGKALPADIDAGQRIEAAAAELGFDVQHEPEEQLLILFRPDEETHSFYGKDRPAGALRFLRSELAYVATMHPDTLDDWNKTGLMSLCLLDGEKL
;
A
#
# COMPACT_ATOMS: atom_id res chain seq x y z
N MET A 1 -0.55 21.86 18.21
CA MET A 1 -0.96 23.24 17.85
C MET A 1 -2.40 23.22 17.33
N LEU A 2 -3.28 24.17 17.69
CA LEU A 2 -4.68 24.18 17.20
C LEU A 2 -4.90 25.25 16.12
N LEU A 3 -5.31 24.82 14.92
CA LEU A 3 -5.60 25.72 13.78
C LEU A 3 -7.06 25.66 13.35
N SER A 4 -7.59 26.78 12.85
CA SER A 4 -8.86 26.73 12.12
C SER A 4 -8.68 25.94 10.82
N LYS A 5 -9.77 25.37 10.28
CA LYS A 5 -9.73 24.58 9.02
C LYS A 5 -9.10 25.36 7.85
N SER A 6 -9.31 26.68 7.79
CA SER A 6 -8.73 27.56 6.77
C SER A 6 -7.26 27.90 7.03
N ALA A 7 -6.84 28.01 8.29
CA ALA A 7 -5.43 28.18 8.64
C ALA A 7 -4.64 26.88 8.40
N TYR A 8 -5.23 25.73 8.72
CA TYR A 8 -4.66 24.41 8.46
C TYR A 8 -4.50 24.13 6.97
N ALA A 9 -5.50 24.49 6.15
CA ALA A 9 -5.42 24.39 4.69
C ALA A 9 -4.21 25.18 4.13
N ARG A 10 -3.99 26.41 4.61
CA ARG A 10 -2.82 27.23 4.22
C ARG A 10 -1.50 26.62 4.71
N HIS A 11 -1.48 26.11 5.93
CA HIS A 11 -0.31 25.47 6.52
C HIS A 11 0.14 24.23 5.71
N MET A 12 -0.81 23.45 5.20
CA MET A 12 -0.55 22.26 4.38
C MET A 12 -0.44 22.55 2.88
N GLY A 13 -0.63 23.80 2.43
CA GLY A 13 -0.60 24.17 1.01
C GLY A 13 -1.77 23.61 0.17
N VAL A 14 -2.89 23.26 0.79
CA VAL A 14 -4.06 22.64 0.13
C VAL A 14 -5.31 23.53 0.18
N SER A 15 -6.35 23.14 -0.56
CA SER A 15 -7.65 23.81 -0.54
C SER A 15 -8.43 23.49 0.75
N ARG A 16 -9.39 24.37 1.12
CA ARG A 16 -10.32 24.10 2.23
C ARG A 16 -11.20 22.86 1.98
N GLN A 17 -11.56 22.58 0.74
CA GLN A 17 -12.37 21.41 0.38
C GLN A 17 -11.62 20.11 0.64
N THR A 18 -10.32 20.10 0.34
CA THR A 18 -9.42 18.98 0.66
C THR A 18 -9.42 18.68 2.16
N VAL A 19 -9.30 19.72 2.99
CA VAL A 19 -9.37 19.58 4.46
C VAL A 19 -10.73 19.05 4.92
N TYR A 20 -11.85 19.52 4.36
CA TYR A 20 -13.16 18.96 4.68
C TYR A 20 -13.29 17.49 4.28
N GLY A 21 -12.70 17.10 3.14
CA GLY A 21 -12.61 15.69 2.74
C GLY A 21 -11.83 14.85 3.74
N TRP A 22 -10.69 15.33 4.23
CA TRP A 22 -9.89 14.66 5.26
C TRP A 22 -10.65 14.52 6.58
N ILE A 23 -11.44 15.52 6.97
CA ILE A 23 -12.29 15.44 8.16
C ILE A 23 -13.38 14.38 7.96
N ALA A 24 -14.04 14.37 6.80
CA ALA A 24 -15.11 13.41 6.50
C ALA A 24 -14.61 11.96 6.48
N ARG A 25 -13.35 11.74 6.04
CA ARG A 25 -12.67 10.44 6.07
C ARG A 25 -12.01 10.10 7.41
N GLY A 26 -12.03 11.04 8.36
CA GLY A 26 -11.42 10.86 9.68
C GLY A 26 -9.89 10.86 9.67
N GLU A 27 -9.24 11.33 8.61
CA GLU A 27 -7.78 11.34 8.46
C GLU A 27 -7.10 12.39 9.34
N ILE A 28 -7.83 13.43 9.76
CA ILE A 28 -7.32 14.49 10.65
C ILE A 28 -8.14 14.59 11.94
N VAL A 29 -7.48 15.01 13.02
CA VAL A 29 -8.04 15.09 14.37
C VAL A 29 -8.59 16.49 14.63
N ILE A 30 -9.85 16.55 15.05
CA ILE A 30 -10.54 17.79 15.41
C ILE A 30 -10.73 17.85 16.93
N SER A 31 -10.32 18.96 17.53
CA SER A 31 -10.59 19.31 18.93
C SER A 31 -11.51 20.53 18.96
N GLY A 32 -12.78 20.31 19.31
CA GLY A 32 -13.83 21.31 19.21
C GLY A 32 -14.13 21.67 17.74
N ASP A 33 -13.86 22.93 17.34
CA ASP A 33 -13.98 23.39 15.95
C ASP A 33 -12.61 23.64 15.27
N LYS A 34 -11.51 23.26 15.94
CA LYS A 34 -10.15 23.45 15.43
C LYS A 34 -9.49 22.12 15.10
N VAL A 35 -8.64 22.13 14.08
CA VAL A 35 -7.76 21.02 13.73
C VAL A 35 -6.62 21.00 14.75
N ASP A 36 -6.44 19.86 15.40
CA ASP A 36 -5.25 19.61 16.20
C ASP A 36 -4.14 19.15 15.26
N VAL A 37 -3.20 20.06 14.97
CA VAL A 37 -2.13 19.82 14.00
C VAL A 37 -1.21 18.71 14.45
N ASP A 38 -0.89 18.63 15.74
CA ASP A 38 0.09 17.65 16.23
C ASP A 38 -0.56 16.28 16.26
N ALA A 39 -1.83 16.19 16.68
CA ALA A 39 -2.58 14.94 16.64
C ALA A 39 -2.94 14.52 15.21
N SER A 40 -3.24 15.47 14.31
CA SER A 40 -3.52 15.17 12.89
C SER A 40 -2.26 14.76 12.15
N GLN A 41 -1.12 15.37 12.45
CA GLN A 41 0.16 14.98 11.86
C GLN A 41 0.67 13.68 12.50
N ALA A 42 0.48 13.45 13.80
CA ALA A 42 0.71 12.15 14.39
C ALA A 42 -0.18 11.09 13.75
N LYS A 43 -1.46 11.40 13.50
CA LYS A 43 -2.41 10.52 12.81
C LYS A 43 -2.08 10.32 11.34
N GLN A 44 -1.58 11.33 10.63
CA GLN A 44 -1.11 11.18 9.24
C GLN A 44 0.22 10.42 9.19
N ASN A 45 1.12 10.65 10.14
CA ASN A 45 2.34 9.88 10.32
C ASN A 45 2.02 8.45 10.73
N SER A 46 0.89 8.18 11.39
CA SER A 46 0.39 6.81 11.68
C SER A 46 -0.61 6.27 10.66
N ALA A 47 -1.12 7.10 9.75
CA ALA A 47 -1.88 6.68 8.57
C ALA A 47 -0.96 6.43 7.36
N GLY A 48 0.25 7.02 7.37
CA GLY A 48 1.40 6.65 6.53
C GLY A 48 2.34 5.63 7.19
N ALA A 49 2.23 5.44 8.51
CA ALA A 49 2.77 4.29 9.23
C ALA A 49 1.64 3.31 9.56
N GLY A 50 1.06 2.71 8.53
CA GLY A 50 0.35 1.45 8.72
C GLY A 50 1.33 0.45 9.36
N GLU A 51 0.95 -0.10 10.50
CA GLU A 51 1.48 -1.31 11.15
C GLU A 51 2.98 -1.65 10.97
N HIS A 52 3.76 -1.42 12.04
CA HIS A 52 5.08 -2.04 12.29
C HIS A 52 5.95 -2.27 11.05
N GLN A 53 6.57 -1.20 10.54
CA GLN A 53 7.72 -1.35 9.64
C GLN A 53 8.75 -2.24 10.35
N THR A 54 8.99 -3.40 9.75
CA THR A 54 9.94 -4.37 10.28
C THR A 54 11.10 -4.44 9.32
N GLU A 55 12.27 -4.02 9.77
CA GLU A 55 13.50 -4.14 9.00
C GLU A 55 13.79 -5.63 8.78
N MET A 56 13.80 -6.06 7.52
CA MET A 56 14.12 -7.43 7.13
C MET A 56 14.94 -7.40 5.85
N THR A 57 15.77 -8.42 5.68
CA THR A 57 16.39 -8.65 4.38
C THR A 57 15.37 -9.10 3.34
N TRP A 58 15.63 -8.89 2.05
CA TRP A 58 14.78 -9.39 0.97
C TRP A 58 14.54 -10.91 1.06
N ALA A 59 15.54 -11.70 1.44
CA ALA A 59 15.38 -13.14 1.65
C ALA A 59 14.44 -13.46 2.83
N GLN A 60 14.53 -12.71 3.93
CA GLN A 60 13.64 -12.88 5.09
C GLN A 60 12.20 -12.46 4.77
N ALA A 61 12.00 -11.37 4.05
CA ALA A 61 10.68 -10.90 3.63
C ALA A 61 9.99 -11.93 2.73
N ALA A 62 10.72 -12.47 1.75
CA ALA A 62 10.18 -13.50 0.87
C ALA A 62 9.85 -14.79 1.64
N ALA A 63 10.76 -15.25 2.52
CA ALA A 63 10.49 -16.37 3.43
C ALA A 63 9.27 -16.14 4.33
N TRP A 64 9.07 -14.90 4.79
CA TRP A 64 7.90 -14.52 5.57
C TRP A 64 6.62 -14.66 4.75
N VAL A 65 6.58 -14.14 3.52
CA VAL A 65 5.41 -14.24 2.62
C VAL A 65 5.03 -15.70 2.39
N TRP A 66 5.98 -16.54 1.96
CA TRP A 66 5.69 -17.94 1.68
C TRP A 66 5.26 -18.73 2.91
N LYS A 67 5.79 -18.40 4.09
CA LYS A 67 5.35 -19.02 5.36
C LYS A 67 3.89 -18.68 5.70
N HIS A 68 3.38 -17.55 5.21
CA HIS A 68 2.02 -17.08 5.47
C HIS A 68 1.05 -17.33 4.29
N ASP A 69 1.50 -17.99 3.23
CA ASP A 69 0.61 -18.53 2.19
C ASP A 69 -0.40 -19.53 2.79
N GLY A 70 -1.58 -19.66 2.17
CA GLY A 70 -2.68 -20.49 2.66
C GLY A 70 -3.53 -19.81 3.76
N GLY A 71 -3.37 -18.50 3.94
CA GLY A 71 -4.23 -17.70 4.83
C GLY A 71 -5.69 -17.69 4.36
N LYS A 72 -6.64 -17.67 5.29
CA LYS A 72 -8.08 -17.76 4.94
C LYS A 72 -8.68 -16.48 4.37
N ALA A 73 -8.09 -15.33 4.66
CA ALA A 73 -8.58 -14.03 4.22
C ALA A 73 -7.45 -13.00 4.26
N LEU A 74 -7.61 -11.93 3.49
CA LEU A 74 -6.81 -10.72 3.64
C LEU A 74 -7.08 -10.04 5.00
N PRO A 75 -6.16 -9.20 5.47
CA PRO A 75 -6.43 -8.28 6.57
C PRO A 75 -7.72 -7.48 6.35
N ALA A 76 -8.49 -7.21 7.41
CA ALA A 76 -9.80 -6.55 7.31
C ALA A 76 -9.73 -5.11 6.79
N ASP A 77 -8.54 -4.53 6.79
CA ASP A 77 -8.13 -3.23 6.27
C ASP A 77 -7.81 -3.24 4.76
N ILE A 78 -7.71 -4.41 4.12
CA ILE A 78 -7.47 -4.52 2.67
C ILE A 78 -8.74 -5.04 1.99
N ASP A 79 -9.37 -4.20 1.17
CA ASP A 79 -10.36 -4.70 0.21
C ASP A 79 -9.66 -5.52 -0.90
N ALA A 80 -10.31 -6.56 -1.42
CA ALA A 80 -9.74 -7.40 -2.48
C ALA A 80 -9.36 -6.57 -3.72
N GLY A 81 -10.06 -5.46 -3.96
CA GLY A 81 -9.75 -4.49 -5.01
C GLY A 81 -8.47 -3.69 -4.77
N GLN A 82 -8.01 -3.57 -3.52
CA GLN A 82 -6.83 -2.77 -3.09
C GLN A 82 -5.58 -3.63 -2.82
N ARG A 83 -5.73 -4.96 -2.86
CA ARG A 83 -4.63 -5.88 -2.58
C ARG A 83 -3.46 -5.68 -3.53
N ILE A 84 -3.73 -5.43 -4.81
CA ILE A 84 -2.67 -5.29 -5.81
C ILE A 84 -1.89 -4.01 -5.59
N GLU A 85 -2.57 -2.93 -5.21
CA GLU A 85 -1.97 -1.65 -4.89
C GLU A 85 -1.08 -1.74 -3.66
N ALA A 86 -1.54 -2.44 -2.61
CA ALA A 86 -0.72 -2.71 -1.43
C ALA A 86 0.53 -3.56 -1.77
N ALA A 87 0.36 -4.61 -2.59
CA ALA A 87 1.44 -5.51 -2.97
C ALA A 87 2.46 -4.81 -3.90
N ALA A 88 1.96 -3.99 -4.82
CA ALA A 88 2.77 -3.20 -5.74
C ALA A 88 3.57 -2.16 -4.97
N ALA A 89 2.92 -1.39 -4.09
CA ALA A 89 3.58 -0.37 -3.28
C ALA A 89 4.67 -0.97 -2.37
N GLU A 90 4.45 -2.16 -1.80
CA GLU A 90 5.45 -2.87 -1.00
C GLU A 90 6.72 -3.17 -1.80
N LEU A 91 6.59 -3.43 -3.09
CA LEU A 91 7.71 -3.67 -4.00
C LEU A 91 8.08 -2.41 -4.79
N GLY A 92 7.55 -1.22 -4.44
CA GLY A 92 7.87 0.05 -5.09
C GLY A 92 7.31 0.22 -6.50
N PHE A 93 6.29 -0.55 -6.89
CA PHE A 93 5.54 -0.34 -8.15
C PHE A 93 4.35 0.59 -7.94
N ASP A 94 4.10 1.43 -8.94
CA ASP A 94 2.86 2.15 -9.12
C ASP A 94 1.84 1.28 -9.90
N VAL A 95 0.55 1.52 -9.65
CA VAL A 95 -0.56 0.78 -10.29
C VAL A 95 -1.49 1.74 -11.03
N GLN A 96 -1.81 1.40 -12.28
CA GLN A 96 -2.85 2.06 -13.06
C GLN A 96 -3.93 1.06 -13.47
N HIS A 97 -5.20 1.41 -13.22
CA HIS A 97 -6.36 0.61 -13.59
C HIS A 97 -7.11 1.28 -14.75
N GLU A 98 -7.44 0.48 -15.76
CA GLU A 98 -8.30 0.87 -16.88
C GLU A 98 -9.48 -0.11 -16.95
N PRO A 99 -10.58 0.17 -16.21
CA PRO A 99 -11.68 -0.78 -16.05
C PRO A 99 -12.42 -1.09 -17.35
N GLU A 100 -12.54 -0.10 -18.24
CA GLU A 100 -13.21 -0.24 -19.53
C GLU A 100 -12.45 -1.19 -20.47
N GLU A 101 -11.13 -1.14 -20.43
CA GLU A 101 -10.24 -2.00 -21.21
C GLU A 101 -9.92 -3.33 -20.52
N GLN A 102 -10.42 -3.52 -19.30
CA GLN A 102 -10.05 -4.64 -18.43
C GLN A 102 -8.53 -4.77 -18.33
N LEU A 103 -7.84 -3.66 -18.10
CA LEU A 103 -6.39 -3.55 -18.06
C LEU A 103 -5.93 -3.09 -16.67
N LEU A 104 -4.86 -3.71 -16.20
CA LEU A 104 -4.11 -3.33 -15.01
C LEU A 104 -2.64 -3.20 -15.43
N ILE A 105 -2.03 -2.09 -15.06
CA ILE A 105 -0.65 -1.76 -15.42
C ILE A 105 0.17 -1.59 -14.14
N LEU A 106 1.32 -2.27 -14.06
CA LEU A 106 2.34 -2.07 -13.03
C LEU A 106 3.56 -1.39 -13.67
N PHE A 107 4.11 -0.37 -13.02
CA PHE A 107 5.30 0.33 -13.52
C PHE A 107 6.14 0.92 -12.40
N ARG A 108 7.42 1.17 -12.69
CA ARG A 108 8.28 2.08 -11.94
C ARG A 108 8.85 3.12 -12.91
N PRO A 109 9.20 4.34 -12.44
CA PRO A 109 9.95 5.27 -13.26
C PRO A 109 11.21 4.60 -13.82
N ASP A 110 11.46 4.75 -15.12
CA ASP A 110 12.64 4.22 -15.84
C ASP A 110 12.74 2.69 -15.99
N GLU A 111 11.69 1.94 -15.64
CA GLU A 111 11.60 0.48 -15.88
C GLU A 111 10.53 0.12 -16.93
N GLU A 112 10.56 -1.15 -17.40
CA GLU A 112 9.53 -1.66 -18.31
C GLU A 112 8.16 -1.69 -17.61
N THR A 113 7.14 -1.33 -18.36
CA THR A 113 5.75 -1.38 -17.90
C THR A 113 5.17 -2.78 -18.11
N HIS A 114 4.47 -3.31 -17.11
CA HIS A 114 3.85 -4.64 -17.14
C HIS A 114 2.32 -4.54 -17.19
N SER A 115 1.74 -5.00 -18.30
CA SER A 115 0.31 -4.89 -18.58
C SER A 115 -0.40 -6.24 -18.47
N PHE A 116 -1.52 -6.27 -17.73
CA PHE A 116 -2.32 -7.47 -17.46
C PHE A 116 -3.76 -7.27 -17.92
N TYR A 117 -4.25 -8.17 -18.77
CA TYR A 117 -5.56 -8.05 -19.42
C TYR A 117 -6.58 -9.08 -18.92
N GLY A 118 -7.86 -8.74 -19.11
CA GLY A 118 -8.99 -9.63 -18.90
C GLY A 118 -9.43 -9.74 -17.45
N LYS A 119 -10.34 -10.68 -17.17
CA LYS A 119 -10.96 -10.86 -15.85
C LYS A 119 -9.98 -11.29 -14.75
N ASP A 120 -8.92 -12.01 -15.12
CA ASP A 120 -7.95 -12.59 -14.18
C ASP A 120 -6.70 -11.70 -14.01
N ARG A 121 -6.74 -10.47 -14.53
CA ARG A 121 -5.63 -9.50 -14.45
C ARG A 121 -5.07 -9.28 -13.03
N PRO A 122 -5.86 -9.24 -11.93
CA PRO A 122 -5.28 -9.08 -10.60
C PRO A 122 -4.45 -10.30 -10.20
N ALA A 123 -4.88 -11.51 -10.57
CA ALA A 123 -4.12 -12.72 -10.29
C ALA A 123 -2.81 -12.79 -11.11
N GLY A 124 -2.85 -12.30 -12.36
CA GLY A 124 -1.65 -12.14 -13.20
C GLY A 124 -0.66 -11.15 -12.59
N ALA A 125 -1.14 -9.97 -12.16
CA ALA A 125 -0.33 -8.95 -11.52
C ALA A 125 0.29 -9.43 -10.20
N LEU A 126 -0.48 -10.11 -9.35
CA LEU A 126 0.04 -10.69 -8.10
C LEU A 126 1.13 -11.74 -8.36
N ARG A 127 0.95 -12.59 -9.38
CA ARG A 127 1.97 -13.57 -9.77
C ARG A 127 3.27 -12.90 -10.19
N PHE A 128 3.18 -11.82 -10.96
CA PHE A 128 4.34 -11.02 -11.35
C PHE A 128 5.04 -10.44 -10.12
N LEU A 129 4.31 -9.75 -9.24
CA LEU A 129 4.86 -9.15 -8.02
C LEU A 129 5.56 -10.18 -7.12
N ARG A 130 4.96 -11.36 -6.95
CA ARG A 130 5.59 -12.46 -6.21
C ARG A 130 6.84 -13.01 -6.89
N SER A 131 6.88 -13.01 -8.22
CA SER A 131 8.07 -13.43 -8.98
C SER A 131 9.20 -12.41 -8.85
N GLU A 132 8.86 -11.13 -8.84
CA GLU A 132 9.81 -10.04 -8.61
C GLU A 132 10.41 -10.12 -7.20
N LEU A 133 9.58 -10.32 -6.17
CA LEU A 133 10.05 -10.56 -4.80
C LEU A 133 11.03 -11.74 -4.75
N ALA A 134 10.70 -12.86 -5.40
CA ALA A 134 11.56 -14.03 -5.45
C ALA A 134 12.89 -13.75 -6.18
N TYR A 135 12.84 -13.01 -7.29
CA TYR A 135 14.01 -12.62 -8.06
C TYR A 135 14.95 -11.74 -7.24
N VAL A 136 14.45 -10.64 -6.66
CA VAL A 136 15.25 -9.71 -5.86
C VAL A 136 15.80 -10.41 -4.61
N ALA A 137 15.00 -11.23 -3.93
CA ALA A 137 15.45 -12.03 -2.79
C ALA A 137 16.56 -13.04 -3.15
N THR A 138 16.65 -13.46 -4.41
CA THR A 138 17.72 -14.36 -4.88
C THR A 138 18.98 -13.58 -5.28
N MET A 139 18.81 -12.42 -5.91
CA MET A 139 19.93 -11.59 -6.40
C MET A 139 20.58 -10.75 -5.31
N HIS A 140 19.78 -10.31 -4.33
CA HIS A 140 20.16 -9.39 -3.26
C HIS A 140 19.66 -9.89 -1.89
N PRO A 141 19.97 -11.14 -1.50
CA PRO A 141 19.35 -11.81 -0.35
C PRO A 141 19.56 -11.08 0.97
N ASP A 142 20.74 -10.48 1.17
CA ASP A 142 21.15 -9.84 2.42
C ASP A 142 20.90 -8.33 2.46
N THR A 143 20.35 -7.75 1.38
CA THR A 143 20.00 -6.32 1.36
C THR A 143 18.85 -6.08 2.32
N LEU A 144 19.00 -5.12 3.23
CA LEU A 144 17.97 -4.69 4.16
C LEU A 144 16.99 -3.73 3.48
N ASP A 145 15.73 -3.84 3.86
CA ASP A 145 14.67 -2.92 3.48
C ASP A 145 13.62 -2.80 4.60
N ASP A 146 12.79 -1.76 4.52
CA ASP A 146 11.71 -1.50 5.45
C ASP A 146 10.40 -2.08 4.93
N TRP A 147 9.90 -3.13 5.58
CA TRP A 147 8.71 -3.84 5.11
C TRP A 147 7.46 -3.48 5.88
N ASN A 148 6.36 -3.22 5.17
CA ASN A 148 5.05 -3.04 5.75
C ASN A 148 4.35 -4.39 5.91
N LYS A 149 3.80 -4.65 7.10
CA LYS A 149 3.10 -5.92 7.36
C LYS A 149 1.88 -6.11 6.44
N THR A 150 1.09 -5.06 6.21
CA THR A 150 -0.07 -5.09 5.31
C THR A 150 0.38 -5.34 3.87
N GLY A 151 1.47 -4.71 3.44
CA GLY A 151 2.09 -4.96 2.13
C GLY A 151 2.56 -6.41 1.96
N LEU A 152 3.30 -6.96 2.92
CA LEU A 152 3.70 -8.36 2.92
C LEU A 152 2.50 -9.32 2.90
N MET A 153 1.46 -9.07 3.70
CA MET A 153 0.26 -9.89 3.71
C MET A 153 -0.49 -9.87 2.37
N SER A 154 -0.46 -8.74 1.66
CA SER A 154 -1.09 -8.62 0.34
C SER A 154 -0.39 -9.48 -0.73
N LEU A 155 0.90 -9.78 -0.53
CA LEU A 155 1.69 -10.67 -1.39
C LEU A 155 1.46 -12.16 -1.12
N CYS A 156 0.94 -12.55 0.05
CA CYS A 156 0.64 -13.96 0.39
C CYS A 156 -0.49 -14.52 -0.47
N LEU A 157 -0.47 -15.81 -0.79
CA LEU A 157 -1.60 -16.51 -1.41
C LEU A 157 -2.65 -16.89 -0.36
N LEU A 158 -3.92 -16.72 -0.68
CA LEU A 158 -5.02 -17.20 0.15
C LEU A 158 -5.28 -18.70 -0.08
N ASP A 159 -5.96 -19.33 0.87
CA ASP A 159 -6.36 -20.73 0.76
C ASP A 159 -7.17 -20.98 -0.53
N GLY A 160 -6.75 -21.97 -1.32
CA GLY A 160 -7.33 -22.29 -2.62
C GLY A 160 -6.88 -21.41 -3.79
N GLU A 161 -6.15 -20.31 -3.57
CA GLU A 161 -5.52 -19.55 -4.66
C GLU A 161 -4.37 -20.36 -5.27
N LYS A 162 -4.32 -20.43 -6.59
CA LYS A 162 -3.24 -21.08 -7.33
C LYS A 162 -2.55 -20.08 -8.24
N LEU A 163 -1.21 -20.13 -8.20
CA LEU A 163 -0.37 -19.65 -9.29
C LEU A 163 -0.42 -20.69 -10.42
#